data_AF-A0A558ZPX6-F1
#
_entry.id   AF-A0A558ZPX6-F1
#
_cell.length_a   1.000
_cell.length_b   1.000
_cell.length_c   1.000
_cell.angle_alpha   90.00
_cell.angle_beta   90.00
_cell.angle_gamma   90.00
#
_symmetry.space_group_name_H-M   'P 1'
#
loop_
_entity.id
_entity.type
_entity.pdbx_description
1 polymer ?
#
loop_
_entity_poly.entity_id
_entity_poly.type
_entity_poly.pdbx_seq_one_letter_code
_entity_poly.pdbx_strand_id
1 'polypeptide(L)'
;RYHHFKDGKGWKLAKDNPSSFKNRYRKLKKQGLTSVRNIYQKLKAAFSFFTFAAGNPATWIVGGIVFLLLLMMSFFLGFSSASLIQQDEFELTKAYTHLTWEKAEHTHTNDKGITYYTKIDDVMRYMNFKFHDYELNKPVHLFSSETYKDYLSTLWHDLNDGDDLKAMQDLYETPKYKLSKDDQEEMKELKEEGMYASMQELDNPFEGKSNEDSLTMTYRYGYYDLDGKPTLQEYILLEAKAHQTIVAPMDGVVSLDGNNVILTNGKGENESRLTLYSIHNGRAIEGTRVLTGDII
;
A
#
# COMPACT_ATOMS: atom_id res chain seq x y z
N ARG A 1 26.48 10.79 -37.62
CA ARG A 1 27.82 10.51 -37.05
C ARG A 1 27.59 9.90 -35.68
N TYR A 2 28.15 8.71 -35.50
CA TYR A 2 27.99 7.77 -34.38
C TYR A 2 28.08 8.36 -32.97
N HIS A 3 27.30 7.83 -32.03
CA HIS A 3 27.80 6.84 -31.08
C HIS A 3 26.67 5.99 -30.47
N HIS A 4 26.73 4.69 -30.77
CA HIS A 4 26.19 3.63 -29.93
C HIS A 4 26.90 3.66 -28.56
N PHE A 5 26.13 3.57 -27.48
CA PHE A 5 26.58 2.96 -26.22
C PHE A 5 25.62 1.81 -25.90
N LYS A 6 25.87 0.66 -26.52
CA LYS A 6 25.69 -0.63 -25.84
C LYS A 6 26.98 -0.89 -25.06
N ASP A 7 26.82 -1.51 -23.89
CA ASP A 7 27.83 -1.99 -22.94
C ASP A 7 28.38 -0.97 -21.93
N GLY A 8 27.54 -0.65 -20.94
CA GLY A 8 27.98 -0.50 -19.55
C GLY A 8 27.58 -1.74 -18.76
N LYS A 9 28.52 -2.67 -18.54
CA LYS A 9 28.39 -3.74 -17.55
C LYS A 9 28.26 -3.11 -16.15
N GLY A 10 27.04 -2.86 -15.70
CA GLY A 10 26.75 -2.44 -14.32
C GLY A 10 26.57 -3.64 -13.42
N TRP A 11 27.61 -3.98 -12.67
CA TRP A 11 27.66 -4.97 -11.58
C TRP A 11 27.33 -6.42 -11.97
N LYS A 12 28.38 -7.18 -12.33
CA LYS A 12 28.33 -8.64 -12.13
C LYS A 12 28.35 -8.91 -10.63
N LEU A 13 27.35 -9.63 -10.11
CA LEU A 13 27.42 -10.21 -8.78
C LEU A 13 28.71 -11.04 -8.66
N ALA A 14 29.53 -10.74 -7.65
CA ALA A 14 30.54 -11.66 -7.19
C ALA A 14 29.86 -13.00 -6.85
N LYS A 15 30.44 -14.12 -7.29
CA LYS A 15 29.87 -15.48 -7.19
C LYS A 15 29.85 -16.04 -5.76
N ASP A 16 30.11 -15.17 -4.80
CA ASP A 16 30.41 -15.47 -3.41
C ASP A 16 29.93 -14.35 -2.47
N ASN A 17 28.94 -13.54 -2.88
CA ASN A 17 28.24 -12.63 -1.99
C ASN A 17 27.09 -13.38 -1.26
N PRO A 18 27.23 -13.75 0.02
CA PRO A 18 26.14 -14.42 0.73
C PRO A 18 24.96 -13.45 0.85
N SER A 19 23.80 -13.90 0.36
CA SER A 19 22.51 -13.21 0.38
C SER A 19 22.28 -12.37 1.65
N SER A 20 21.60 -11.23 1.49
CA SER A 20 21.20 -10.29 2.56
C SER A 20 20.61 -10.99 3.80
N PHE A 21 19.98 -12.15 3.60
CA PHE A 21 19.50 -13.06 4.64
C PHE A 21 20.60 -13.56 5.60
N LYS A 22 21.77 -13.95 5.09
CA LYS A 22 22.92 -14.42 5.90
C LYS A 22 23.52 -13.29 6.74
N ASN A 23 23.52 -12.06 6.24
CA ASN A 23 24.02 -10.90 6.99
C ASN A 23 23.02 -10.45 8.07
N ARG A 24 21.70 -10.53 7.82
CA ARG A 24 20.64 -10.38 8.85
C ARG A 24 20.80 -11.44 9.95
N TYR A 25 21.01 -12.71 9.60
CA TYR A 25 21.23 -13.79 10.57
C TYR A 25 22.51 -13.61 11.40
N ARG A 26 23.59 -13.07 10.80
CA ARG A 26 24.87 -12.85 11.49
C ARG A 26 24.82 -11.64 12.44
N LYS A 27 24.04 -10.59 12.10
CA LYS A 27 23.73 -9.47 13.01
C LYS A 27 22.82 -9.91 14.16
N LEU A 28 21.74 -10.67 13.87
CA LEU A 28 20.87 -11.28 14.88
C LEU A 28 21.63 -12.23 15.82
N LYS A 29 22.61 -12.99 15.31
CA LYS A 29 23.45 -13.86 16.15
C LYS A 29 24.42 -13.08 17.04
N LYS A 30 24.91 -11.91 16.62
CA LYS A 30 25.78 -11.04 17.44
C LYS A 30 25.01 -10.22 18.49
N GLN A 31 23.79 -9.77 18.20
CA GLN A 31 22.91 -9.11 19.18
C GLN A 31 22.17 -10.12 20.09
N GLY A 32 21.94 -11.35 19.60
CA GLY A 32 21.34 -12.43 20.38
C GLY A 32 22.26 -13.00 21.46
N LEU A 33 23.59 -12.99 21.30
CA LEU A 33 24.51 -13.56 22.28
C LEU A 33 24.59 -12.77 23.61
N THR A 34 24.37 -11.45 23.58
CA THR A 34 24.27 -10.61 24.79
C THR A 34 22.85 -10.59 25.37
N SER A 35 21.82 -10.73 24.52
CA SER A 35 20.41 -10.80 24.95
C SER A 35 20.03 -12.15 25.57
N VAL A 36 20.58 -13.27 25.08
CA VAL A 36 20.27 -14.63 25.58
C VAL A 36 20.67 -14.80 27.05
N ARG A 37 21.74 -14.18 27.54
CA ARG A 37 22.14 -14.29 28.95
C ARG A 37 21.15 -13.57 29.90
N ASN A 38 20.61 -12.43 29.47
CA ASN A 38 19.57 -11.68 30.19
C ASN A 38 18.19 -12.35 30.07
N ILE A 39 17.87 -12.93 28.92
CA ILE A 39 16.65 -13.70 28.71
C ILE A 39 16.67 -15.00 29.51
N TYR A 40 17.82 -15.69 29.62
CA TYR A 40 17.94 -16.90 30.44
C TYR A 40 17.79 -16.61 31.93
N GLN A 41 18.33 -15.48 32.42
CA GLN A 41 18.12 -15.05 33.81
C GLN A 41 16.67 -14.62 34.07
N LYS A 42 16.02 -13.92 33.13
CA LYS A 42 14.60 -13.53 33.21
C LYS A 42 13.65 -14.73 33.08
N LEU A 43 13.96 -15.71 32.22
CA LEU A 43 13.23 -16.98 32.10
C LEU A 43 13.40 -17.84 33.35
N LYS A 44 14.57 -17.84 33.99
CA LYS A 44 14.80 -18.56 35.25
C LYS A 44 14.00 -17.94 36.42
N ALA A 45 13.88 -16.61 36.45
CA ALA A 45 13.01 -15.91 37.39
C ALA A 45 11.52 -16.17 37.11
N ALA A 46 11.10 -16.19 35.84
CA ALA A 46 9.74 -16.59 35.46
C ALA A 46 9.45 -18.07 35.80
N PHE A 47 10.41 -18.98 35.64
CA PHE A 47 10.28 -20.39 36.02
C PHE A 47 10.18 -20.59 37.55
N SER A 48 10.82 -19.75 38.36
CA SER A 48 10.71 -19.83 39.83
C SER A 48 9.32 -19.45 40.37
N PHE A 49 8.51 -18.71 39.60
CA PHE A 49 7.09 -18.50 39.93
C PHE A 49 6.26 -19.78 39.75
N PHE A 50 6.62 -20.64 38.78
CA PHE A 50 5.93 -21.92 38.56
C PHE A 50 6.33 -22.99 39.58
N THR A 51 7.52 -22.92 40.20
CA THR A 51 7.94 -23.91 41.22
C THR A 51 7.37 -23.66 42.62
N PHE A 52 6.87 -22.46 42.92
CA PHE A 52 6.14 -22.19 44.18
C PHE A 52 4.66 -22.63 44.10
N ALA A 53 4.15 -22.91 42.90
CA ALA A 53 2.75 -23.18 42.60
C ALA A 53 2.41 -24.68 42.43
N ALA A 54 3.31 -25.60 42.79
CA ALA A 54 3.11 -27.03 42.57
C ALA A 54 2.14 -27.72 43.57
N GLY A 55 1.67 -27.00 44.59
CA GLY A 55 0.86 -27.58 45.69
C GLY A 55 -0.67 -27.42 45.57
N ASN A 56 -1.18 -26.59 44.65
CA ASN A 56 -2.62 -26.30 44.58
C ASN A 56 -3.16 -26.43 43.13
N PRO A 57 -4.12 -27.34 42.87
CA PRO A 57 -4.68 -27.58 41.53
C PRO A 57 -5.32 -26.33 40.89
N ALA A 58 -5.79 -25.36 41.68
CA ALA A 58 -6.32 -24.11 41.14
C ALA A 58 -5.24 -23.26 40.44
N THR A 59 -3.98 -23.33 40.90
CA THR A 59 -2.87 -22.56 40.33
C THR A 59 -2.44 -23.11 38.96
N TRP A 60 -2.63 -24.42 38.72
CA TRP A 60 -2.42 -25.04 37.41
C TRP A 60 -3.46 -24.58 36.39
N ILE A 61 -4.72 -24.42 36.82
CA ILE A 61 -5.81 -23.92 35.96
C ILE A 61 -5.53 -22.46 35.57
N VAL A 62 -5.17 -21.60 36.53
CA VAL A 62 -4.85 -20.20 36.26
C VAL A 62 -3.60 -20.08 35.38
N GLY A 63 -2.56 -20.87 35.64
CA GLY A 63 -1.35 -20.91 34.80
C GLY A 63 -1.64 -21.36 33.37
N GLY A 64 -2.52 -22.35 33.19
CA GLY A 64 -2.97 -22.81 31.87
C GLY A 64 -3.75 -21.74 31.11
N ILE A 65 -4.63 -20.99 31.78
CA ILE A 65 -5.39 -19.89 31.17
C ILE A 65 -4.44 -18.76 30.75
N VAL A 66 -3.50 -18.35 31.60
CA VAL A 66 -2.51 -17.30 31.28
C VAL A 66 -1.62 -17.74 30.12
N PHE A 67 -1.20 -19.01 30.09
CA PHE A 67 -0.42 -19.56 28.98
C PHE A 67 -1.20 -19.59 27.67
N LEU A 68 -2.49 -19.96 27.71
CA LEU A 68 -3.37 -19.92 26.56
C LEU A 68 -3.60 -18.48 26.05
N LEU A 69 -3.78 -17.51 26.94
CA LEU A 69 -3.87 -16.09 26.58
C LEU A 69 -2.57 -15.58 25.94
N LEU A 70 -1.41 -16.00 26.42
CA LEU A 70 -0.12 -15.68 25.81
C LEU A 70 0.06 -16.35 24.44
N LEU A 71 -0.41 -17.59 24.26
CA LEU A 71 -0.43 -18.25 22.96
C LEU A 71 -1.38 -17.56 21.99
N MET A 72 -2.56 -17.12 22.44
CA MET A 72 -3.48 -16.32 21.64
C MET A 72 -2.82 -14.99 21.25
N MET A 73 -2.20 -14.25 22.18
CA MET A 73 -1.44 -13.04 21.84
C MET A 73 -0.31 -13.32 20.85
N SER A 74 0.43 -14.42 21.01
CA SER A 74 1.51 -14.79 20.09
C SER A 74 1.00 -15.13 18.69
N PHE A 75 -0.20 -15.72 18.60
CA PHE A 75 -0.90 -15.96 17.34
C PHE A 75 -1.34 -14.64 16.68
N PHE A 76 -1.90 -13.70 17.44
CA PHE A 76 -2.30 -12.37 16.91
C PHE A 76 -1.09 -11.52 16.49
N LEU A 77 0.02 -11.56 17.23
CA LEU A 77 1.25 -10.87 16.87
C LEU A 77 1.93 -11.44 15.62
N GLY A 78 1.63 -12.68 15.24
CA GLY A 78 2.12 -13.31 14.01
C GLY A 78 1.21 -13.11 12.79
N PHE A 79 0.00 -12.56 12.97
CA PHE A 79 -1.02 -12.45 11.92
C PHE A 79 -1.37 -11.01 11.53
N SER A 80 -0.84 -9.98 12.19
CA SER A 80 -0.80 -8.66 11.56
C SER A 80 0.29 -8.72 10.48
N SER A 81 -0.06 -9.14 9.28
CA SER A 81 0.61 -8.63 8.10
C SER A 81 0.64 -7.13 8.27
N ALA A 82 1.81 -6.55 8.54
CA ALA A 82 1.96 -5.11 8.70
C ALA A 82 1.83 -4.48 7.30
N SER A 83 0.66 -4.57 6.67
CA SER A 83 0.43 -3.84 5.44
C SER A 83 0.55 -2.36 5.77
N LEU A 84 1.23 -1.64 4.88
CA LEU A 84 1.48 -0.23 5.07
C LEU A 84 0.17 0.56 5.02
N ILE A 85 -0.76 0.15 4.16
CA ILE A 85 -2.13 0.63 4.14
C ILE A 85 -3.00 -0.32 4.96
N GLN A 86 -3.58 0.22 6.04
CA GLN A 86 -4.47 -0.48 6.96
C GLN A 86 -5.88 0.12 6.98
N GLN A 87 -6.01 1.32 6.41
CA GLN A 87 -7.27 2.04 6.28
C GLN A 87 -8.23 1.31 5.35
N ASP A 88 -9.52 1.40 5.67
CA ASP A 88 -10.62 0.96 4.80
C ASP A 88 -10.48 1.52 3.36
N GLU A 89 -10.81 0.71 2.35
CA GLU A 89 -10.64 1.06 0.93
C GLU A 89 -11.47 2.27 0.51
N PHE A 90 -12.67 2.46 1.06
CA PHE A 90 -13.51 3.62 0.76
C PHE A 90 -12.94 4.89 1.39
N GLU A 91 -12.43 4.80 2.62
CA GLU A 91 -11.77 5.93 3.28
C GLU A 91 -10.43 6.29 2.63
N LEU A 92 -9.65 5.29 2.20
CA LEU A 92 -8.46 5.51 1.39
C LEU A 92 -8.83 6.23 0.08
N THR A 93 -9.88 5.78 -0.60
CA THR A 93 -10.34 6.40 -1.86
C THR A 93 -10.77 7.85 -1.64
N LYS A 94 -11.45 8.16 -0.52
CA LYS A 94 -11.79 9.54 -0.14
C LYS A 94 -10.54 10.39 0.10
N ALA A 95 -9.55 9.87 0.83
CA ALA A 95 -8.30 10.59 1.09
C ALA A 95 -7.49 10.82 -0.19
N TYR A 96 -7.40 9.81 -1.05
CA TYR A 96 -6.72 9.88 -2.34
C TYR A 96 -7.39 10.91 -3.26
N THR A 97 -8.71 10.84 -3.40
CA THR A 97 -9.47 11.77 -4.25
C THR A 97 -9.40 13.20 -3.75
N HIS A 98 -9.49 13.41 -2.43
CA HIS A 98 -9.29 14.72 -1.83
C HIS A 98 -7.92 15.31 -2.20
N LEU A 99 -6.84 14.53 -2.11
CA LEU A 99 -5.51 15.02 -2.46
C LEU A 99 -5.35 15.30 -3.97
N THR A 100 -5.97 14.49 -4.83
CA THR A 100 -6.01 14.79 -6.27
C THR A 100 -6.84 16.04 -6.57
N TRP A 101 -7.90 16.30 -5.79
CA TRP A 101 -8.74 17.48 -5.92
C TRP A 101 -7.95 18.72 -5.54
N GLU A 102 -7.24 18.71 -4.40
CA GLU A 102 -6.35 19.81 -3.99
C GLU A 102 -5.34 20.14 -5.09
N LYS A 103 -4.74 19.10 -5.67
CA LYS A 103 -3.84 19.26 -6.81
C LYS A 103 -4.54 19.92 -8.00
N ALA A 104 -5.70 19.41 -8.42
CA ALA A 104 -6.41 19.91 -9.60
C ALA A 104 -6.88 21.36 -9.43
N GLU A 105 -7.44 21.70 -8.26
CA GLU A 105 -7.94 23.05 -7.94
C GLU A 105 -6.82 24.09 -7.98
N HIS A 106 -5.63 23.71 -7.52
CA HIS A 106 -4.50 24.62 -7.43
C HIS A 106 -3.53 24.51 -8.63
N THR A 107 -3.83 23.68 -9.64
CA THR A 107 -2.97 23.52 -10.84
C THR A 107 -3.05 24.72 -11.80
N HIS A 108 -3.86 25.75 -11.49
CA HIS A 108 -3.98 26.95 -12.32
C HIS A 108 -2.61 27.51 -12.73
N THR A 109 -2.40 27.50 -14.04
CA THR A 109 -1.20 27.91 -14.76
C THR A 109 -0.74 29.29 -14.31
N ASN A 110 0.27 29.31 -13.42
CA ASN A 110 1.23 30.41 -13.38
C ASN A 110 1.87 30.51 -14.77
N ASP A 111 2.15 31.73 -15.24
CA ASP A 111 2.86 32.06 -16.48
C ASP A 111 4.20 31.29 -16.68
N LYS A 112 4.70 30.60 -15.65
CA LYS A 112 5.89 29.75 -15.63
C LYS A 112 5.65 28.25 -15.88
N GLY A 113 4.41 27.80 -16.08
CA GLY A 113 4.04 26.39 -16.33
C GLY A 113 3.59 25.61 -15.08
N ILE A 114 3.24 24.33 -15.24
CA ILE A 114 2.76 23.45 -14.17
C ILE A 114 3.88 23.28 -13.13
N THR A 115 3.70 23.87 -11.93
CA THR A 115 4.76 23.95 -10.89
C THR A 115 4.38 23.19 -9.61
N TYR A 116 3.50 22.19 -9.67
CA TYR A 116 3.11 21.41 -8.49
C TYR A 116 3.29 19.91 -8.72
N TYR A 117 4.12 19.29 -7.89
CA TYR A 117 4.44 17.88 -7.95
C TYR A 117 4.34 17.26 -6.56
N THR A 118 3.13 16.83 -6.22
CA THR A 118 2.93 15.93 -5.07
C THR A 118 2.94 14.48 -5.55
N LYS A 119 3.86 13.68 -5.01
CA LYS A 119 3.77 12.21 -5.12
C LYS A 119 2.69 11.73 -4.15
N ILE A 120 1.45 11.64 -4.63
CA ILE A 120 0.27 11.26 -3.83
C ILE A 120 0.49 9.97 -3.03
N ASP A 121 1.09 8.95 -3.65
CA ASP A 121 1.40 7.68 -2.98
C ASP A 121 2.35 7.85 -1.78
N ASP A 122 3.26 8.82 -1.82
CA ASP A 122 4.14 9.11 -0.68
C ASP A 122 3.37 9.73 0.49
N VAL A 123 2.35 10.55 0.20
CA VAL A 123 1.48 11.15 1.20
C VAL A 123 0.52 10.10 1.79
N MET A 124 -0.11 9.28 0.94
CA MET A 124 -1.01 8.21 1.40
C MET A 124 -0.29 7.21 2.31
N ARG A 125 0.94 6.85 1.94
CA ARG A 125 1.82 6.02 2.77
C ARG A 125 2.07 6.68 4.12
N TYR A 126 2.46 7.94 4.12
CA TYR A 126 2.76 8.67 5.34
C TYR A 126 1.54 8.73 6.27
N MET A 127 0.37 9.05 5.72
CA MET A 127 -0.87 9.15 6.51
C MET A 127 -1.24 7.82 7.15
N ASN A 128 -1.19 6.73 6.37
CA ASN A 128 -1.50 5.39 6.89
C ASN A 128 -0.44 4.89 7.88
N PHE A 129 0.83 5.20 7.65
CA PHE A 129 1.88 4.86 8.63
C PHE A 129 1.67 5.60 9.95
N LYS A 130 1.33 6.90 9.90
CA LYS A 130 1.23 7.75 11.09
C LYS A 130 -0.09 7.59 11.85
N PHE A 131 -1.19 7.36 11.14
CA PHE A 131 -2.54 7.38 11.70
C PHE A 131 -3.29 6.07 11.55
N HIS A 132 -2.73 5.09 10.83
CA HIS A 132 -3.34 3.78 10.59
C HIS A 132 -4.71 3.90 9.91
N ASP A 133 -5.76 3.41 10.53
CA ASP A 133 -7.13 3.39 10.02
C ASP A 133 -7.90 4.68 10.38
N TYR A 134 -7.59 5.77 9.68
CA TYR A 134 -8.24 7.06 9.88
C TYR A 134 -9.43 7.25 8.92
N GLU A 135 -10.41 8.05 9.32
CA GLU A 135 -11.52 8.45 8.45
C GLU A 135 -11.38 9.93 8.10
N LEU A 136 -11.56 10.29 6.83
CA LEU A 136 -11.18 11.60 6.31
C LEU A 136 -11.84 12.77 7.07
N ASN A 137 -13.11 12.61 7.43
CA ASN A 137 -13.90 13.66 8.08
C ASN A 137 -13.82 13.65 9.61
N LYS A 138 -13.09 12.72 10.21
CA LYS A 138 -12.93 12.65 11.68
C LYS A 138 -11.81 13.60 12.16
N PRO A 139 -11.87 14.06 13.43
CA PRO A 139 -10.77 14.79 14.05
C PRO A 139 -9.49 13.95 14.13
N VAL A 140 -8.31 14.59 13.93
CA VAL A 140 -6.99 13.92 13.97
C VAL A 140 -6.69 13.26 15.34
N HIS A 141 -7.29 13.79 16.41
CA HIS A 141 -7.31 13.18 17.74
C HIS A 141 -8.53 13.70 18.51
N LEU A 142 -8.87 13.08 19.64
CA LEU A 142 -10.14 13.28 20.39
C LEU A 142 -10.51 14.75 20.70
N PHE A 143 -9.52 15.64 20.83
CA PHE A 143 -9.71 17.05 21.15
C PHE A 143 -9.27 18.01 20.04
N SER A 144 -8.97 17.48 18.85
CA SER A 144 -8.58 18.28 17.69
C SER A 144 -9.79 18.99 17.11
N SER A 145 -9.62 20.28 16.76
CA SER A 145 -10.54 20.96 15.85
C SER A 145 -10.21 20.70 14.38
N GLU A 146 -9.00 20.19 14.08
CA GLU A 146 -8.54 19.82 12.75
C GLU A 146 -8.99 18.40 12.42
N THR A 147 -9.65 18.23 11.27
CA THR A 147 -9.99 16.92 10.69
C THR A 147 -8.83 16.35 9.86
N TYR A 148 -8.85 15.06 9.55
CA TYR A 148 -7.86 14.48 8.64
C TYR A 148 -7.91 15.10 7.24
N LYS A 149 -9.08 15.57 6.79
CA LYS A 149 -9.25 16.37 5.57
C LYS A 149 -8.46 17.66 5.64
N ASP A 150 -8.63 18.44 6.72
CA ASP A 150 -7.92 19.70 6.93
C ASP A 150 -6.41 19.48 7.03
N TYR A 151 -6.00 18.40 7.70
CA TYR A 151 -4.60 17.98 7.78
C TYR A 151 -4.02 17.68 6.40
N LEU A 152 -4.76 16.96 5.55
CA LEU A 152 -4.33 16.64 4.18
C LEU A 152 -4.25 17.87 3.29
N SER A 153 -5.21 18.80 3.38
CA SER A 153 -5.14 20.08 2.67
C SER A 153 -3.92 20.88 3.10
N THR A 154 -3.69 20.99 4.42
CA THR A 154 -2.50 21.70 4.95
C THR A 154 -1.20 21.02 4.50
N LEU A 155 -1.15 19.69 4.51
CA LEU A 155 0.01 18.93 4.06
C LEU A 155 0.28 19.14 2.57
N TRP A 156 -0.77 19.19 1.74
CA TRP A 156 -0.63 19.52 0.33
C TRP A 156 -0.02 20.91 0.16
N HIS A 157 -0.54 21.93 0.86
CA HIS A 157 0.04 23.27 0.86
C HIS A 157 1.50 23.26 1.33
N ASP A 158 1.84 22.60 2.43
CA ASP A 158 3.23 22.59 2.94
C ASP A 158 4.24 21.94 1.97
N LEU A 159 3.78 21.03 1.10
CA LEU A 159 4.58 20.39 0.05
C LEU A 159 4.77 21.26 -1.19
N ASN A 160 3.79 22.10 -1.51
CA ASN A 160 3.68 22.80 -2.79
C ASN A 160 3.84 24.33 -2.67
N ASP A 161 3.61 24.90 -1.50
CA ASP A 161 3.77 26.32 -1.22
C ASP A 161 5.26 26.63 -1.04
N GLY A 162 5.79 27.49 -1.90
CA GLY A 162 7.18 27.96 -1.89
C GLY A 162 7.80 27.99 -3.28
N ASP A 163 9.08 28.37 -3.33
CA ASP A 163 9.85 28.42 -4.58
C ASP A 163 10.37 27.04 -5.01
N ASP A 164 10.49 26.10 -4.07
CA ASP A 164 11.04 24.75 -4.27
C ASP A 164 10.01 23.66 -3.97
N LEU A 165 9.88 22.71 -4.89
CA LEU A 165 9.06 21.51 -4.72
C LEU A 165 9.65 20.61 -3.62
N LYS A 166 8.82 20.23 -2.64
CA LYS A 166 9.22 19.33 -1.55
C LYS A 166 8.66 17.93 -1.75
N ALA A 167 9.43 16.93 -1.38
CA ALA A 167 8.94 15.58 -1.18
C ALA A 167 8.43 15.41 0.26
N MET A 168 7.55 14.42 0.47
CA MET A 168 7.00 14.10 1.80
C MET A 168 8.10 13.91 2.86
N GLN A 169 9.23 13.33 2.47
CA GLN A 169 10.37 13.12 3.36
C GLN A 169 11.04 14.40 3.86
N ASP A 170 10.97 15.49 3.11
CA ASP A 170 11.58 16.76 3.48
C ASP A 170 10.82 17.41 4.65
N LEU A 171 9.56 17.01 4.85
CA LEU A 171 8.73 17.47 5.95
C LEU A 171 8.93 16.67 7.25
N TYR A 172 9.61 15.52 7.25
CA TYR A 172 9.73 14.65 8.44
C TYR A 172 10.53 15.24 9.60
N GLU A 173 11.24 16.34 9.40
CA GLU A 173 11.93 17.05 10.49
C GLU A 173 11.08 18.21 11.05
N THR A 174 9.97 18.56 10.40
CA THR A 174 9.04 19.59 10.88
C THR A 174 8.19 19.05 12.04
N PRO A 175 7.87 19.85 13.07
CA PRO A 175 7.12 19.38 14.24
C PRO A 175 5.77 18.74 13.91
N LYS A 176 5.02 19.29 12.94
CA LYS A 176 3.71 18.75 12.55
C LYS A 176 3.84 17.38 11.88
N TYR A 177 4.83 17.20 11.01
CA TYR A 177 4.96 15.99 10.19
C TYR A 177 6.00 14.98 10.69
N LYS A 178 6.56 15.21 11.87
CA LYS A 178 7.73 14.51 12.38
C LYS A 178 7.60 12.99 12.35
N LEU A 179 8.63 12.32 11.84
CA LEU A 179 8.85 10.87 11.99
C LEU A 179 10.26 10.62 12.54
N SER A 180 10.41 9.69 13.47
CA SER A 180 11.74 9.30 13.96
C SER A 180 12.55 8.60 12.86
N LYS A 181 13.87 8.45 13.05
CA LYS A 181 14.69 7.72 12.08
C LYS A 181 14.32 6.24 12.02
N ASP A 182 13.90 5.67 13.15
CA ASP A 182 13.42 4.29 13.24
C ASP A 182 12.11 4.13 12.46
N ASP A 183 11.15 5.06 12.64
CA ASP A 183 9.88 5.07 11.89
C ASP A 183 10.11 5.21 10.37
N GLN A 184 11.08 6.05 9.97
CA GLN A 184 11.44 6.23 8.58
C GLN A 184 12.09 4.97 7.97
N GLU A 185 12.80 4.17 8.77
CA GLU A 185 13.36 2.88 8.35
C GLU A 185 12.26 1.82 8.26
N GLU A 186 11.37 1.74 9.24
CA GLU A 186 10.21 0.84 9.23
C GLU A 186 9.32 1.09 8.01
N MET A 187 8.94 2.35 7.76
CA MET A 187 8.14 2.72 6.59
C MET A 187 8.84 2.38 5.25
N LYS A 188 10.18 2.35 5.21
CA LYS A 188 10.93 1.88 4.02
C LYS A 188 10.87 0.36 3.89
N GLU A 189 10.98 -0.38 4.99
CA GLU A 189 10.84 -1.85 4.96
C GLU A 189 9.43 -2.26 4.52
N LEU A 190 8.39 -1.65 5.09
CA LEU A 190 6.99 -1.91 4.71
C LEU A 190 6.69 -1.57 3.24
N LYS A 191 7.41 -0.60 2.67
CA LYS A 191 7.29 -0.25 1.25
C LYS A 191 7.84 -1.36 0.34
N GLU A 192 8.87 -2.09 0.76
CA GLU A 192 9.43 -3.21 -0.02
C GLU A 192 8.45 -4.39 -0.12
N GLU A 193 7.53 -4.52 0.85
CA GLU A 193 6.48 -5.54 0.85
C GLU A 193 5.30 -5.22 -0.08
N GLY A 194 5.22 -3.97 -0.57
CA GLY A 194 4.14 -3.48 -1.41
C GLY A 194 3.17 -2.57 -0.64
N MET A 195 3.00 -1.34 -1.13
CA MET A 195 2.20 -0.33 -0.43
C MET A 195 0.75 -0.75 -0.22
N TYR A 196 0.13 -1.32 -1.25
CA TYR A 196 -1.27 -1.74 -1.26
C TYR A 196 -1.42 -3.27 -1.18
N ALA A 197 -0.44 -3.97 -0.61
CA ALA A 197 -0.39 -5.45 -0.62
C ALA A 197 -1.57 -6.12 0.09
N SER A 198 -2.33 -5.40 0.92
CA SER A 198 -3.56 -5.85 1.57
C SER A 198 -4.80 -5.75 0.67
N MET A 199 -4.72 -5.04 -0.45
CA MET A 199 -5.85 -4.77 -1.34
C MET A 199 -5.95 -5.80 -2.45
N GLN A 200 -7.13 -5.89 -3.08
CA GLN A 200 -7.29 -6.73 -4.26
C GLN A 200 -6.44 -6.20 -5.42
N GLU A 201 -5.47 -6.99 -5.85
CA GLU A 201 -4.68 -6.70 -7.05
C GLU A 201 -5.41 -7.18 -8.31
N LEU A 202 -5.32 -6.38 -9.37
CA LEU A 202 -5.79 -6.73 -10.71
C LEU A 202 -4.59 -7.10 -11.57
N ASP A 203 -4.69 -8.21 -12.29
CA ASP A 203 -3.65 -8.65 -13.21
C ASP A 203 -3.60 -7.77 -14.47
N ASN A 204 -2.48 -7.85 -15.18
CA ASN A 204 -2.31 -7.14 -16.43
C ASN A 204 -3.40 -7.54 -17.45
N PRO A 205 -4.23 -6.61 -17.95
CA PRO A 205 -5.35 -6.95 -18.85
C PRO A 205 -4.91 -7.22 -20.28
N PHE A 206 -3.60 -7.24 -20.60
CA PHE A 206 -3.10 -7.46 -21.95
C PHE A 206 -2.46 -8.84 -22.11
N GLU A 207 -2.90 -9.59 -23.13
CA GLU A 207 -2.36 -10.92 -23.42
C GLU A 207 -0.83 -10.88 -23.61
N GLY A 208 -0.15 -11.86 -23.01
CA GLY A 208 1.30 -12.02 -23.10
C GLY A 208 2.09 -11.00 -22.27
N LYS A 209 1.42 -10.23 -21.41
CA LYS A 209 2.04 -9.36 -20.42
C LYS A 209 1.98 -9.98 -19.02
N SER A 210 3.03 -9.73 -18.26
CA SER A 210 3.12 -10.05 -16.84
C SER A 210 2.81 -8.82 -15.99
N ASN A 211 2.65 -9.01 -14.68
CA ASN A 211 2.51 -7.90 -13.73
C ASN A 211 3.83 -7.12 -13.55
N GLU A 212 4.95 -7.63 -14.06
CA GLU A 212 6.24 -6.91 -14.11
C GLU A 212 6.34 -5.98 -15.33
N ASP A 213 5.51 -6.17 -16.36
CA ASP A 213 5.49 -5.32 -17.54
C ASP A 213 4.84 -3.97 -17.24
N SER A 214 5.45 -2.87 -17.71
CA SER A 214 4.88 -1.55 -17.49
C SER A 214 3.60 -1.33 -18.32
N LEU A 215 2.55 -0.86 -17.66
CA LEU A 215 1.34 -0.35 -18.29
C LEU A 215 1.49 1.15 -18.57
N THR A 216 1.19 1.56 -19.80
CA THR A 216 1.07 2.98 -20.12
C THR A 216 -0.35 3.44 -19.80
N MET A 217 -0.45 4.53 -19.04
CA MET A 217 -1.72 5.02 -18.52
C MET A 217 -1.82 6.52 -18.76
N THR A 218 -2.91 6.96 -19.39
CA THR A 218 -3.17 8.37 -19.64
C THR A 218 -3.82 9.03 -18.43
N TYR A 219 -4.79 8.35 -17.81
CA TYR A 219 -5.48 8.83 -16.61
C TYR A 219 -5.54 7.74 -15.54
N ARG A 220 -5.31 8.14 -14.29
CA ARG A 220 -5.63 7.38 -13.09
C ARG A 220 -7.03 7.79 -12.61
N TYR A 221 -7.59 7.00 -11.71
CA TYR A 221 -8.73 7.46 -10.93
C TYR A 221 -8.34 8.71 -10.13
N GLY A 222 -9.21 9.73 -10.06
CA GLY A 222 -8.98 10.96 -9.29
C GLY A 222 -9.26 12.24 -10.08
N TYR A 223 -9.07 13.39 -9.44
CA TYR A 223 -9.34 14.70 -10.04
C TYR A 223 -8.19 15.19 -10.92
N TYR A 224 -8.58 15.80 -12.04
CA TYR A 224 -7.70 16.50 -12.98
C TYR A 224 -8.25 17.89 -13.27
N ASP A 225 -7.37 18.86 -13.55
CA ASP A 225 -7.79 20.15 -14.11
C ASP A 225 -8.13 19.94 -15.58
N LEU A 226 -9.44 19.89 -15.87
CA LEU A 226 -9.99 19.75 -17.22
C LEU A 226 -10.88 20.96 -17.48
N ASP A 227 -10.57 21.74 -18.52
CA ASP A 227 -11.26 22.98 -18.85
C ASP A 227 -11.27 24.02 -17.72
N GLY A 228 -10.20 24.09 -16.93
CA GLY A 228 -10.03 25.09 -15.86
C GLY A 228 -10.83 24.79 -14.60
N LYS A 229 -11.23 23.54 -14.38
CA LYS A 229 -11.98 23.09 -13.20
C LYS A 229 -11.56 21.67 -12.80
N PRO A 230 -11.53 21.34 -11.50
CA PRO A 230 -11.36 19.96 -11.07
C PRO A 230 -12.50 19.09 -11.57
N THR A 231 -12.15 18.08 -12.35
CA THR A 231 -13.08 17.10 -12.87
C THR A 231 -12.62 15.71 -12.43
N LEU A 232 -13.52 14.96 -11.79
CA LEU A 232 -13.24 13.60 -11.33
C LEU A 232 -13.20 12.65 -12.53
N GLN A 233 -12.11 11.91 -12.62
CA GLN A 233 -11.94 10.80 -13.55
C GLN A 233 -12.26 9.50 -12.81
N GLU A 234 -13.40 8.88 -13.09
CA GLU A 234 -13.93 7.72 -12.35
C GLU A 234 -13.39 6.36 -12.85
N TYR A 235 -12.52 6.37 -13.86
CA TYR A 235 -11.92 5.18 -14.45
C TYR A 235 -10.45 5.42 -14.79
N ILE A 236 -9.67 4.34 -14.83
CA ILE A 236 -8.32 4.36 -15.39
C ILE A 236 -8.38 4.25 -16.91
N LEU A 237 -7.48 4.94 -17.61
CA LEU A 237 -7.35 4.83 -19.06
C LEU A 237 -5.97 4.24 -19.38
N LEU A 238 -5.98 2.99 -19.84
CA LEU A 238 -4.78 2.27 -20.28
C LEU A 238 -4.61 2.38 -21.79
N GLU A 239 -3.38 2.62 -22.24
CA GLU A 239 -3.06 2.67 -23.65
C GLU A 239 -2.77 1.26 -24.18
N ALA A 240 -3.47 0.89 -25.26
CA ALA A 240 -3.32 -0.39 -25.91
C ALA A 240 -2.88 -0.22 -27.37
N LYS A 241 -2.14 -1.21 -27.89
CA LYS A 241 -1.85 -1.28 -29.32
C LYS A 241 -3.12 -1.66 -30.08
N ALA A 242 -3.20 -1.26 -31.35
CA ALA A 242 -4.27 -1.71 -32.24
C ALA A 242 -4.33 -3.25 -32.25
N HIS A 243 -5.53 -3.80 -32.08
CA HIS A 243 -5.79 -5.25 -31.99
C HIS A 243 -5.10 -5.99 -30.84
N GLN A 244 -4.70 -5.29 -29.76
CA GLN A 244 -4.23 -5.92 -28.54
C GLN A 244 -5.33 -6.81 -27.94
N THR A 245 -5.07 -8.10 -27.77
CA THR A 245 -5.99 -9.02 -27.07
C THR A 245 -6.09 -8.61 -25.61
N ILE A 246 -7.32 -8.54 -25.11
CA ILE A 246 -7.64 -8.27 -23.71
C ILE A 246 -7.91 -9.59 -23.00
N VAL A 247 -7.40 -9.73 -21.79
CA VAL A 247 -7.65 -10.86 -20.90
C VAL A 247 -8.31 -10.37 -19.61
N ALA A 248 -9.03 -11.25 -18.93
CA ALA A 248 -9.67 -10.96 -17.67
C ALA A 248 -8.60 -10.67 -16.60
N PRO A 249 -8.59 -9.45 -16.00
CA PRO A 249 -7.62 -9.10 -14.96
C PRO A 249 -8.02 -9.61 -13.57
N MET A 250 -9.22 -10.19 -13.44
CA MET A 250 -9.70 -10.86 -12.24
C MET A 250 -10.64 -11.99 -12.63
N ASP A 251 -10.71 -13.02 -11.79
CA ASP A 251 -11.78 -14.02 -11.82
C ASP A 251 -13.15 -13.33 -11.76
N GLY A 252 -14.14 -13.88 -12.45
CA GLY A 252 -15.50 -13.38 -12.34
C GLY A 252 -16.51 -14.08 -13.25
N VAL A 253 -17.77 -13.69 -13.09
CA VAL A 253 -18.84 -13.98 -14.04
C VAL A 253 -19.00 -12.79 -14.98
N VAL A 254 -19.01 -13.07 -16.28
CA VAL A 254 -19.16 -12.08 -17.35
C VAL A 254 -20.60 -11.62 -17.44
N SER A 255 -20.80 -10.30 -17.50
CA SER A 255 -22.03 -9.66 -17.97
C SER A 255 -21.70 -8.57 -18.99
N LEU A 256 -22.61 -8.33 -19.93
CA LEU A 256 -22.46 -7.43 -21.05
C LEU A 256 -23.49 -6.30 -20.93
N ASP A 257 -23.00 -5.06 -20.99
CA ASP A 257 -23.82 -3.86 -21.11
C ASP A 257 -23.42 -3.10 -22.37
N GLY A 258 -24.14 -3.35 -23.46
CA GLY A 258 -23.77 -2.87 -24.79
C GLY A 258 -22.41 -3.41 -25.23
N ASN A 259 -21.41 -2.53 -25.32
CA ASN A 259 -20.03 -2.89 -25.65
C ASN A 259 -19.14 -3.09 -24.41
N ASN A 260 -19.67 -2.84 -23.21
CA ASN A 260 -18.90 -2.98 -21.97
C ASN A 260 -18.92 -4.43 -21.50
N VAL A 261 -17.80 -4.88 -20.95
CA VAL A 261 -17.69 -6.18 -20.29
C VAL A 261 -17.57 -5.94 -18.80
N ILE A 262 -18.44 -6.58 -18.03
CA ILE A 262 -18.51 -6.47 -16.57
C ILE A 262 -18.09 -7.82 -16.00
N LEU A 263 -17.09 -7.83 -15.13
CA LEU A 263 -16.67 -8.99 -14.36
C LEU A 263 -17.14 -8.81 -12.92
N THR A 264 -17.89 -9.78 -12.41
CA THR A 264 -18.36 -9.79 -11.01
C THR A 264 -17.80 -11.00 -10.28
N ASN A 265 -17.17 -10.78 -9.13
CA ASN A 265 -16.69 -11.83 -8.24
C ASN A 265 -17.22 -11.62 -6.83
N GLY A 266 -17.37 -12.71 -6.07
CA GLY A 266 -17.97 -12.66 -4.73
C GLY A 266 -19.48 -12.47 -4.74
N LYS A 267 -20.04 -12.22 -3.55
CA LYS A 267 -21.47 -12.00 -3.30
C LYS A 267 -21.64 -11.12 -2.07
N GLY A 268 -22.70 -10.30 -2.04
CA GLY A 268 -23.05 -9.49 -0.89
C GLY A 268 -21.98 -8.42 -0.61
N GLU A 269 -21.52 -8.32 0.63
CA GLU A 269 -20.53 -7.31 1.05
C GLU A 269 -19.11 -7.54 0.50
N ASN A 270 -18.82 -8.76 0.02
CA ASN A 270 -17.53 -9.09 -0.62
C ASN A 270 -17.65 -9.13 -2.15
N GLU A 271 -18.65 -8.47 -2.74
CA GLU A 271 -18.79 -8.38 -4.19
C GLU A 271 -17.80 -7.34 -4.76
N SER A 272 -16.92 -7.81 -5.64
CA SER A 272 -16.04 -6.95 -6.44
C SER A 272 -16.55 -6.92 -7.87
N ARG A 273 -16.64 -5.72 -8.45
CA ARG A 273 -17.09 -5.51 -9.83
C ARG A 273 -16.09 -4.68 -10.61
N LEU A 274 -15.67 -5.19 -11.77
CA LEU A 274 -14.84 -4.47 -12.72
C LEU A 274 -15.59 -4.28 -14.03
N THR A 275 -15.65 -3.05 -14.52
CA THR A 275 -16.20 -2.73 -15.85
C THR A 275 -15.09 -2.34 -16.80
N LEU A 276 -15.01 -3.05 -17.92
CA LEU A 276 -14.08 -2.81 -19.01
C LEU A 276 -14.81 -2.09 -20.14
N TYR A 277 -14.40 -0.85 -20.39
CA TYR A 277 -14.97 0.01 -21.42
C TYR A 277 -14.16 -0.06 -22.72
N SER A 278 -14.81 0.25 -23.84
CA SER A 278 -14.15 0.44 -25.14
C SER A 278 -13.35 -0.77 -25.63
N ILE A 279 -13.79 -1.99 -25.29
CA ILE A 279 -13.21 -3.23 -25.81
C ILE A 279 -14.17 -3.93 -26.78
N HIS A 280 -13.63 -4.71 -27.71
CA HIS A 280 -14.45 -5.56 -28.57
C HIS A 280 -14.84 -6.84 -27.82
N ASN A 281 -16.11 -6.96 -27.45
CA ASN A 281 -16.64 -8.07 -26.66
C ASN A 281 -17.00 -9.33 -27.47
N GLY A 282 -16.46 -9.51 -28.68
CA GLY A 282 -16.84 -10.61 -29.57
C GLY A 282 -16.45 -12.01 -29.07
N ARG A 283 -15.66 -12.09 -27.99
CA ARG A 283 -15.22 -13.35 -27.36
C ARG A 283 -15.82 -13.55 -25.96
N ALA A 284 -16.24 -12.48 -25.28
CA ALA A 284 -16.99 -12.54 -24.04
C ALA A 284 -18.39 -13.16 -24.24
N ILE A 285 -18.76 -14.08 -23.35
CA ILE A 285 -20.06 -14.77 -23.37
C ILE A 285 -20.80 -14.47 -22.06
N GLU A 286 -21.99 -13.87 -22.15
CA GLU A 286 -22.85 -13.56 -20.99
C GLU A 286 -23.03 -14.77 -20.06
N GLY A 287 -22.90 -14.55 -18.75
CA GLY A 287 -23.12 -15.55 -17.72
C GLY A 287 -22.02 -16.60 -17.59
N THR A 288 -20.97 -16.55 -18.41
CA THR A 288 -19.83 -17.46 -18.29
C THR A 288 -18.88 -17.04 -17.18
N ARG A 289 -18.31 -18.03 -16.50
CA ARG A 289 -17.24 -17.80 -15.53
C ARG A 289 -15.91 -17.77 -16.28
N VAL A 290 -15.12 -16.73 -16.02
CA VAL A 290 -13.76 -16.58 -16.51
C VAL A 290 -12.80 -16.58 -15.32
N LEU A 291 -11.59 -17.10 -15.56
CA LEU A 291 -10.46 -16.99 -14.66
C LEU A 291 -9.55 -15.84 -15.11
N THR A 292 -8.77 -15.31 -14.19
CA THR A 292 -7.72 -14.36 -14.53
C THR A 292 -6.82 -14.90 -15.64
N GLY A 293 -6.61 -14.09 -16.68
CA GLY A 293 -5.85 -14.45 -17.88
C GLY A 293 -6.67 -15.05 -19.03
N ASP A 294 -7.95 -15.38 -18.83
CA ASP A 294 -8.84 -15.82 -19.90
C ASP A 294 -9.14 -14.67 -20.88
N ILE A 295 -9.20 -14.97 -22.18
CA ILE A 295 -9.52 -13.97 -23.21
C ILE A 295 -11.00 -13.59 -23.14
N ILE A 296 -11.27 -12.28 -23.19
CA ILE A 296 -12.62 -11.67 -23.15
C ILE A 296 -12.87 -10.73 -24.33
#